data_AF-M8A7T9-F1
#
_entry.id   AF-M8A7T9-F1
#
_cell.length_a   1.000
_cell.length_b   1.000
_cell.length_c   1.000
_cell.angle_alpha   90.00
_cell.angle_beta   90.00
_cell.angle_gamma   90.00
#
_symmetry.space_group_name_H-M   'P 1'
#
loop_
_entity.id
_entity.type
_entity.pdbx_description
1 polymer ?
#
loop_
_entity_poly.entity_id
_entity_poly.type
_entity_poly.pdbx_seq_one_letter_code
_entity_poly.pdbx_strand_id
1 'polypeptide(L)'
;MANARFHDVFIVQITMQEGPTCELNTAYKSSLANAEANGLTTAQADVRELRWGEDADLPDCELLRVDVVLMSDVFYDPEEMPAMAATLRRLWRDGTVGWAASEVRCGVQDCVDVLREHGFDVAEVDRVTRPLLRDPTQASDFAVYRVELWRPH
;
A
#
# COMPACT_ATOMS: atom_id res chain seq x y z
N MET A 1 -16.48 -23.37 -1.78
CA MET A 1 -16.31 -21.97 -2.23
C MET A 1 -16.71 -21.08 -1.07
N ALA A 2 -15.74 -20.59 -0.30
CA ALA A 2 -16.02 -19.70 0.83
C ALA A 2 -16.32 -18.31 0.27
N ASN A 3 -17.52 -17.80 0.54
CA ASN A 3 -17.89 -16.41 0.31
C ASN A 3 -17.04 -15.54 1.25
N ALA A 4 -15.96 -14.95 0.75
CA ALA A 4 -15.25 -13.90 1.47
C ALA A 4 -16.17 -12.67 1.51
N ARG A 5 -16.82 -12.44 2.66
CA ARG A 5 -17.46 -11.16 2.96
C ARG A 5 -16.35 -10.23 3.46
N PHE A 6 -15.92 -9.30 2.63
CA PHE A 6 -15.00 -8.24 3.03
C PHE A 6 -15.80 -7.27 3.91
N HIS A 7 -15.43 -7.18 5.19
CA HIS A 7 -16.20 -6.38 6.14
C HIS A 7 -15.69 -4.94 6.18
N ASP A 8 -14.42 -4.69 5.85
CA ASP A 8 -13.85 -3.34 5.79
C ASP A 8 -12.77 -3.23 4.69
N VAL A 9 -12.98 -2.36 3.70
CA VAL A 9 -11.98 -2.02 2.66
C VAL A 9 -11.32 -0.72 3.06
N PHE A 10 -10.11 -0.80 3.61
CA PHE A 10 -9.28 0.38 3.87
C PHE A 10 -8.35 0.60 2.68
N ILE A 11 -8.56 1.70 1.97
CA ILE A 11 -7.61 2.17 0.96
C ILE A 11 -6.49 2.87 1.72
N VAL A 12 -5.43 2.13 2.05
CA VAL A 12 -4.20 2.74 2.52
C VAL A 12 -3.47 3.29 1.30
N GLN A 13 -3.87 4.45 0.81
CA GLN A 13 -3.06 5.15 -0.17
C GLN A 13 -1.79 5.61 0.54
N ILE A 14 -0.73 4.81 0.44
CA ILE A 14 0.55 5.23 0.96
C ILE A 14 1.20 6.13 -0.08
N THR A 15 1.19 7.43 0.20
CA THR A 15 1.88 8.44 -0.62
C THR A 15 3.27 8.71 -0.08
N MET A 16 4.19 8.95 -1.02
CA MET A 16 5.62 9.24 -0.85
C MET A 16 5.98 10.01 0.42
N GLN A 17 7.06 9.58 1.07
CA GLN A 17 7.88 10.48 1.89
C GLN A 17 8.85 11.22 0.97
N GLU A 18 8.57 12.49 0.69
CA GLU A 18 9.65 13.45 0.49
C GLU A 18 9.56 14.48 1.64
N GLY A 19 10.67 14.73 2.34
CA GLY A 19 10.83 15.94 3.16
C GLY A 19 10.20 15.99 4.58
N PRO A 20 10.67 16.96 5.41
CA PRO A 20 10.36 17.06 6.83
C PRO A 20 8.88 17.43 7.03
N THR A 21 8.20 16.78 8.00
CA THR A 21 6.89 17.03 8.70
C THR A 21 5.73 17.80 8.03
N CYS A 22 5.98 18.71 7.09
CA CYS A 22 5.02 19.48 6.31
C CYS A 22 4.38 18.73 5.12
N GLU A 23 5.04 17.74 4.51
CA GLU A 23 4.53 17.09 3.28
C GLU A 23 3.47 16.01 3.55
N LEU A 24 3.63 15.22 4.62
CA LEU A 24 2.59 14.29 5.12
C LEU A 24 1.26 14.99 5.38
N ASN A 25 1.33 16.23 5.87
CA ASN A 25 0.16 17.07 6.09
C ASN A 25 -0.57 17.42 4.78
N THR A 26 0.16 17.54 3.67
CA THR A 26 -0.39 17.90 2.36
C THR A 26 -1.10 16.72 1.70
N ALA A 27 -0.49 15.52 1.71
CA ALA A 27 -1.13 14.34 1.15
C ALA A 27 -2.39 13.93 1.93
N TYR A 28 -2.31 13.96 3.28
CA TYR A 28 -3.47 13.74 4.15
C TYR A 28 -4.61 14.73 3.84
N LYS A 29 -4.30 16.04 3.76
CA LYS A 29 -5.28 17.08 3.42
C LYS A 29 -5.91 16.87 2.04
N SER A 30 -5.11 16.47 1.06
CA SER A 30 -5.58 16.17 -0.30
C SER A 30 -6.55 14.99 -0.31
N SER A 31 -6.19 13.89 0.36
CA SER A 31 -7.05 12.71 0.48
C SER A 31 -8.36 13.01 1.20
N LEU A 32 -8.31 13.83 2.27
CA LEU A 32 -9.51 14.28 2.97
C LEU A 32 -10.41 15.13 2.05
N ALA A 33 -9.84 16.11 1.35
CA ALA A 33 -10.58 16.94 0.40
C ALA A 33 -11.19 16.11 -0.75
N ASN A 34 -10.49 15.07 -1.22
CA ASN A 34 -11.00 14.15 -2.23
C ASN A 34 -12.18 13.32 -1.69
N ALA A 35 -12.10 12.82 -0.44
CA ALA A 35 -13.21 12.10 0.18
C ALA A 35 -14.46 13.00 0.31
N GLU A 36 -14.27 14.24 0.76
CA GLU A 36 -15.34 15.24 0.86
C GLU A 36 -15.94 15.58 -0.52
N ALA A 37 -15.09 15.81 -1.53
CA ALA A 37 -15.54 16.11 -2.89
C ALA A 37 -16.34 14.96 -3.52
N ASN A 38 -16.06 13.72 -3.13
CA ASN A 38 -16.81 12.54 -3.55
C ASN A 38 -18.02 12.23 -2.65
N GLY A 39 -18.30 13.06 -1.63
CA GLY A 39 -19.44 12.90 -0.73
C GLY A 39 -19.34 11.68 0.19
N LEU A 40 -18.12 11.20 0.45
CA LEU A 40 -17.88 10.04 1.32
C LEU A 40 -18.00 10.44 2.79
N THR A 41 -18.71 9.63 3.57
CA THR A 41 -18.76 9.77 5.02
C THR A 41 -17.58 9.06 5.68
N THR A 42 -17.27 9.38 6.94
CA THR A 42 -16.22 8.69 7.71
C THR A 42 -16.49 7.20 7.90
N ALA A 43 -17.75 6.75 7.82
CA ALA A 43 -18.10 5.34 7.83
C ALA A 43 -17.78 4.62 6.50
N GLN A 44 -17.55 5.38 5.43
CA GLN A 44 -17.24 4.86 4.09
C GLN A 44 -15.76 5.06 3.73
N ALA A 45 -15.15 6.18 4.14
CA ALA A 45 -13.74 6.48 3.95
C ALA A 45 -13.22 7.27 5.15
N ASP A 46 -12.48 6.58 6.01
CA ASP A 46 -11.77 7.20 7.13
C ASP A 46 -10.32 7.47 6.72
N VAL A 47 -9.96 8.74 6.61
CA VAL A 47 -8.62 9.17 6.21
C VAL A 47 -7.77 9.36 7.46
N ARG A 48 -6.65 8.65 7.55
CA ARG A 48 -5.72 8.73 8.68
C ARG A 48 -4.30 8.90 8.19
N GLU A 49 -3.47 9.53 9.02
CA GLU A 49 -2.03 9.54 8.82
C GLU A 49 -1.48 8.16 9.20
N LEU A 50 -0.64 7.60 8.32
CA LEU A 50 0.09 6.35 8.55
C LEU A 50 1.55 6.60 8.14
N ARG A 51 2.48 6.44 9.08
CA ARG A 51 3.90 6.63 8.81
C ARG A 51 4.63 5.32 8.96
N TRP A 52 5.40 4.97 7.93
CA TRP A 52 6.17 3.74 7.94
C TRP A 52 7.21 3.76 9.04
N GLY A 53 7.20 2.73 9.89
CA GLY A 53 8.18 2.55 10.95
C GLY A 53 8.02 3.44 12.18
N GLU A 54 7.24 4.53 12.14
CA GLU A 54 7.01 5.40 13.32
C GLU A 54 5.96 4.85 14.28
N ASP A 55 4.98 4.09 13.78
CA ASP A 55 3.88 3.59 14.62
C ASP A 55 4.29 2.44 15.55
N ALA A 56 5.58 2.05 15.59
CA ALA A 56 6.10 0.88 16.27
C ALA A 56 5.70 0.77 17.76
N ASP A 57 5.51 1.92 18.41
CA ASP A 57 5.17 2.00 19.84
C ASP A 57 3.65 1.98 20.13
N LEU A 58 2.80 2.01 19.09
CA LEU A 58 1.35 1.94 19.28
C LEU A 58 0.90 0.54 19.74
N PRO A 59 0.00 0.41 20.71
CA PRO A 59 -0.58 -0.87 21.07
C PRO A 59 -1.32 -1.50 19.88
N ASP A 60 -1.22 -2.82 19.69
CA ASP A 60 -1.92 -3.54 18.61
C ASP A 60 -3.45 -3.37 18.63
N CYS A 61 -4.03 -2.99 19.78
CA CYS A 61 -5.46 -2.70 19.90
C CYS A 61 -5.86 -1.34 19.28
N GLU A 62 -4.91 -0.45 19.04
CA GLU A 62 -5.12 0.83 18.36
C GLU A 62 -4.89 0.74 16.85
N LEU A 63 -4.29 -0.36 16.39
CA LEU A 63 -4.08 -0.62 14.97
C LEU A 63 -5.37 -1.06 14.29
N LEU A 64 -5.68 -0.40 13.17
CA LEU A 64 -6.79 -0.75 12.31
C LEU A 64 -6.59 -2.15 11.74
N ARG A 65 -7.59 -3.00 11.93
CA ARG A 65 -7.59 -4.35 11.39
C ARG A 65 -8.21 -4.34 10.00
N VAL A 66 -7.43 -4.72 9.00
CA VAL A 66 -7.85 -4.60 7.59
C VAL A 66 -7.90 -5.97 6.91
N ASP A 67 -8.92 -6.17 6.06
CA ASP A 67 -9.03 -7.38 5.21
C ASP A 67 -8.21 -7.24 3.92
N VAL A 68 -8.15 -6.02 3.39
CA VAL A 68 -7.50 -5.71 2.12
C VAL A 68 -6.62 -4.49 2.32
N VAL A 69 -5.39 -4.55 1.80
CA VAL A 69 -4.50 -3.40 1.70
C VAL A 69 -4.27 -3.11 0.22
N LEU A 70 -4.55 -1.89 -0.22
CA LEU A 70 -4.28 -1.44 -1.59
C LEU A 70 -3.10 -0.48 -1.57
N MET A 71 -2.14 -0.67 -2.46
CA MET A 71 -0.95 0.15 -2.58
C MET A 71 -0.75 0.54 -4.05
N SER A 72 -0.31 1.76 -4.30
CA SER A 72 -0.05 2.26 -5.65
C SER A 72 1.29 2.97 -5.67
N ASP A 73 2.18 2.55 -6.57
CA ASP A 73 3.52 3.11 -6.79
C ASP A 73 4.38 3.23 -5.51
N VAL A 74 4.30 2.24 -4.63
CA VAL A 74 5.11 2.18 -3.39
C VAL A 74 6.47 1.49 -3.58
N PHE A 75 6.71 0.85 -4.73
CA PHE A 75 7.96 0.11 -5.00
C PHE A 75 8.97 1.00 -5.75
N TYR A 76 9.45 2.05 -5.09
CA TYR A 76 10.40 3.00 -5.68
C TYR A 76 11.78 3.02 -5.02
N ASP A 77 11.86 2.76 -3.71
CA ASP A 77 13.12 2.80 -2.96
C ASP A 77 13.23 1.58 -2.02
N PRO A 78 14.20 0.66 -2.26
CA PRO A 78 14.39 -0.49 -1.39
C PRO A 78 14.84 -0.11 0.03
N GLU A 79 15.41 1.08 0.27
CA GLU A 79 15.83 1.52 1.62
C GLU A 79 14.63 1.82 2.53
N GLU A 80 13.48 2.21 1.97
CA GLU A 80 12.26 2.51 2.74
C GLU A 80 11.38 1.25 2.98
N MET A 81 11.61 0.18 2.21
CA MET A 81 10.84 -1.06 2.29
C MET A 81 10.87 -1.78 3.64
N PRO A 82 11.96 -1.80 4.42
CA PRO A 82 11.95 -2.41 5.76
C PRO A 82 10.95 -1.75 6.71
N ALA A 83 10.83 -0.41 6.67
CA ALA A 83 9.90 0.34 7.51
C ALA A 83 8.44 0.09 7.08
N MET A 84 8.18 0.05 5.77
CA MET A 84 6.87 -0.32 5.24
C MET A 84 6.51 -1.77 5.63
N ALA A 85 7.43 -2.71 5.46
CA ALA A 85 7.20 -4.12 5.79
C ALA A 85 6.86 -4.33 7.27
N ALA A 86 7.54 -3.62 8.17
CA ALA A 86 7.22 -3.62 9.60
C ALA A 86 5.81 -3.08 9.89
N THR A 87 5.41 -2.03 9.17
CA THR A 87 4.07 -1.43 9.29
C THR A 87 3.00 -2.40 8.78
N LEU A 88 3.19 -2.97 7.59
CA LEU A 88 2.28 -3.94 6.99
C LEU A 88 2.11 -5.18 7.87
N ARG A 89 3.21 -5.68 8.47
CA ARG A 89 3.17 -6.85 9.37
C ARG A 89 2.24 -6.65 10.57
N ARG A 90 2.11 -5.42 11.05
CA ARG A 90 1.26 -5.08 12.19
C ARG A 90 -0.19 -4.85 11.80
N LEU A 91 -0.42 -4.34 10.58
CA LEU A 91 -1.78 -4.17 10.03
C LEU A 91 -2.40 -5.48 9.55
N TRP A 92 -1.57 -6.42 9.08
CA TRP A 92 -2.03 -7.69 8.54
C TRP A 92 -2.34 -8.72 9.60
N ARG A 93 -3.45 -9.40 9.39
CA ARG A 93 -3.86 -10.60 10.13
C ARG A 93 -3.83 -11.80 9.20
N ASP A 94 -4.05 -12.98 9.79
CA ASP A 94 -4.36 -14.17 9.01
C ASP A 94 -5.55 -13.94 8.08
N GLY A 95 -5.30 -14.06 6.78
CA GLY A 95 -6.29 -13.84 5.72
C GLY A 95 -6.34 -12.42 5.14
N THR A 96 -5.53 -11.47 5.64
CA THR A 96 -5.37 -10.18 4.97
C THR A 96 -4.61 -10.35 3.65
N VAL A 97 -5.08 -9.66 2.61
CA VAL A 97 -4.45 -9.70 1.27
C VAL A 97 -4.08 -8.29 0.84
N GLY A 98 -2.84 -8.11 0.42
CA GLY A 98 -2.36 -6.89 -0.21
C GLY A 98 -2.43 -6.95 -1.74
N TRP A 99 -2.71 -5.81 -2.35
CA TRP A 99 -2.56 -5.57 -3.78
C TRP A 99 -1.71 -4.33 -3.98
N ALA A 100 -0.57 -4.47 -4.66
CA ALA A 100 0.28 -3.35 -5.05
C ALA A 100 0.26 -3.21 -6.57
N ALA A 101 -0.05 -2.01 -7.08
CA ALA A 101 0.14 -1.69 -8.49
C ALA A 101 1.35 -0.77 -8.62
N SER A 102 2.29 -1.05 -9.53
CA SER A 102 3.43 -0.17 -9.74
C SER A 102 3.96 -0.17 -11.17
N GLU A 103 4.48 0.96 -11.62
CA GLU A 103 5.27 1.07 -12.83
C GLU A 103 6.53 0.18 -12.75
N VAL A 104 6.76 -0.66 -13.75
CA VAL A 104 7.92 -1.56 -13.80
C VAL A 104 9.16 -0.74 -14.18
N ARG A 105 10.04 -0.52 -13.19
CA ARG A 105 11.32 0.18 -13.34
C ARG A 105 12.48 -0.67 -12.85
N CYS A 106 13.71 -0.29 -13.21
CA CYS A 106 14.91 -0.86 -12.59
C CYS A 106 14.87 -0.52 -11.08
N GLY A 107 14.79 -1.53 -10.22
CA GLY A 107 14.71 -1.38 -8.75
C GLY A 107 13.43 -1.94 -8.10
N VAL A 108 12.36 -2.20 -8.89
CA VAL A 108 11.12 -2.79 -8.33
C VAL A 108 11.39 -4.18 -7.74
N GLN A 109 12.26 -4.97 -8.39
CA GLN A 109 12.60 -6.30 -7.90
C GLN A 109 13.34 -6.25 -6.56
N ASP A 110 14.22 -5.26 -6.35
CA ASP A 110 14.92 -5.08 -5.09
C ASP A 110 13.93 -4.76 -3.96
N CYS A 111 12.91 -3.95 -4.23
CA CYS A 111 11.83 -3.68 -3.28
C CYS A 111 11.04 -4.94 -2.92
N VAL A 112 10.71 -5.75 -3.93
CA VAL A 112 10.00 -7.04 -3.75
C VAL A 112 10.83 -8.01 -2.92
N ASP A 113 12.14 -8.06 -3.14
CA ASP A 113 13.03 -8.98 -2.42
C ASP A 113 13.15 -8.58 -0.94
N VAL A 114 13.22 -7.29 -0.62
CA VAL A 114 13.14 -6.82 0.78
C VAL A 114 11.83 -7.25 1.44
N LEU A 115 10.68 -7.13 0.77
CA LEU A 115 9.42 -7.61 1.34
C LEU A 115 9.45 -9.12 1.63
N ARG A 116 10.05 -9.91 0.73
CA ARG A 116 10.21 -11.36 0.92
C ARG A 116 11.08 -11.70 2.12
N GLU A 117 12.19 -11.00 2.30
CA GLU A 117 13.04 -11.13 3.48
C GLU A 117 12.29 -10.80 4.77
N HIS A 118 11.34 -9.85 4.69
CA HIS A 118 10.43 -9.51 5.77
C HIS A 118 9.20 -10.43 5.84
N GLY A 119 9.26 -11.65 5.29
CA GLY A 119 8.27 -12.70 5.47
C GLY A 119 6.93 -12.43 4.77
N PHE A 120 6.97 -11.72 3.66
CA PHE A 120 5.85 -11.59 2.73
C PHE A 120 6.06 -12.53 1.54
N ASP A 121 4.99 -13.17 1.07
CA ASP A 121 4.95 -13.71 -0.27
C ASP A 121 4.47 -12.62 -1.23
N VAL A 122 5.18 -12.45 -2.34
CA VAL A 122 4.90 -11.40 -3.33
C VAL A 122 4.92 -12.03 -4.71
N ALA A 123 3.74 -12.08 -5.33
CA ALA A 123 3.51 -12.66 -6.63
C ALA A 123 2.99 -11.60 -7.61
N GLU A 124 3.65 -11.45 -8.75
CA GLU A 124 3.08 -10.70 -9.88
C GLU A 124 1.88 -11.47 -10.42
N VAL A 125 0.71 -10.82 -10.47
CA VAL A 125 -0.56 -11.41 -10.92
C VAL A 125 -0.91 -10.98 -12.34
N ASP A 126 -0.59 -9.73 -12.69
CA ASP A 126 -0.89 -9.17 -14.01
C ASP A 126 0.15 -8.12 -14.38
N ARG A 127 0.33 -7.92 -15.69
CA ARG A 127 1.20 -6.88 -16.24
C ARG A 127 0.57 -6.32 -17.51
N VAL A 128 0.50 -5.00 -17.58
CA VAL A 128 -0.09 -4.28 -18.70
C VAL A 128 0.75 -3.10 -19.13
N THR A 129 1.02 -3.01 -20.43
CA THR A 129 1.60 -1.81 -21.04
C THR A 129 0.50 -0.79 -21.28
N ARG A 130 0.65 0.42 -20.72
CA ARG A 130 -0.33 1.52 -20.88
C ARG A 130 0.36 2.81 -21.28
N PRO A 131 -0.30 3.66 -22.09
CA PRO A 131 0.15 5.03 -22.29
C PRO A 131 0.22 5.78 -20.96
N LEU A 132 1.23 6.62 -20.80
CA LEU A 132 1.38 7.43 -19.60
C LEU A 132 0.33 8.54 -19.59
N LEU A 133 -0.28 8.78 -18.43
CA LEU A 133 -1.23 9.89 -18.25
C LEU A 133 -0.59 11.26 -18.54
N ARG A 134 0.71 11.41 -18.22
CA ARG A 134 1.48 12.63 -18.47
C ARG A 134 1.83 12.85 -19.95
N ASP A 135 1.99 11.78 -20.72
CA ASP A 135 2.34 11.82 -22.13
C ASP A 135 1.79 10.57 -22.85
N PRO A 136 0.67 10.69 -23.57
CA PRO A 136 0.05 9.56 -24.27
C PRO A 136 0.90 8.97 -25.41
N THR A 137 1.97 9.65 -25.83
CA THR A 137 2.90 9.14 -26.85
C THR A 137 3.94 8.20 -26.25
N GLN A 138 4.07 8.20 -24.93
CA GLN A 138 4.94 7.31 -24.18
C GLN A 138 4.10 6.23 -23.50
N ALA A 139 4.63 5.01 -23.44
CA ALA A 139 4.01 3.91 -22.73
C ALA A 139 4.99 3.37 -21.68
N SER A 140 4.42 2.84 -20.60
CA SER A 140 5.17 2.12 -19.58
C SER A 140 4.43 0.85 -19.18
N ASP A 141 5.18 -0.09 -18.62
CA ASP A 141 4.65 -1.32 -18.09
C ASP A 141 4.21 -1.10 -16.66
N PHE A 142 3.00 -1.54 -16.32
CA PHE A 142 2.47 -1.52 -14.97
C PHE A 142 2.18 -2.95 -14.55
N ALA A 143 2.70 -3.35 -13.40
CA ALA A 143 2.48 -4.68 -12.83
C ALA A 143 1.60 -4.57 -11.58
N VAL A 144 0.74 -5.57 -11.41
CA VAL A 144 -0.06 -5.77 -10.21
C VAL A 144 0.51 -6.96 -9.45
N TYR A 145 0.86 -6.73 -8.20
CA TYR A 145 1.41 -7.70 -7.28
C TYR A 145 0.39 -8.02 -6.20
N ARG A 146 0.24 -9.30 -5.91
CA ARG A 146 -0.46 -9.79 -4.75
C ARG A 146 0.56 -10.05 -3.65
N VAL A 147 0.29 -9.51 -2.47
CA VAL A 147 1.19 -9.53 -1.33
C VAL A 147 0.44 -10.25 -0.19
N GLU A 148 1.06 -11.25 0.43
CA GLU A 148 0.48 -12.00 1.57
C GLU A 148 1.52 -12.34 2.63
N LEU A 149 1.12 -12.66 3.85
CA LEU A 149 2.06 -13.19 4.84
C LEU A 149 2.57 -14.56 4.38
N TRP A 150 3.89 -14.73 4.37
CA TRP A 150 4.49 -16.01 4.06
C TRP A 150 4.07 -17.06 5.09
N ARG A 151 3.60 -18.21 4.61
CA ARG A 151 3.27 -19.36 5.45
C ARG A 151 4.18 -20.53 5.09
N PRO A 152 5.04 -21.00 6.01
CA PRO A 152 5.74 -22.27 5.80
C PRO A 152 4.70 -23.39 5.75
N HIS A 153 4.76 -24.19 4.68
CA HIS A 153 3.97 -25.41 4.51
C HIS A 153 4.50 -26.55 5.39
#